data_AF-A0A2V6NBN3-F1
#
_entry.id   AF-A0A2V6NBN3-F1
#
_cell.length_a   1.000
_cell.length_b   1.000
_cell.length_c   1.000
_cell.angle_alpha   90.00
_cell.angle_beta   90.00
_cell.angle_gamma   90.00
#
_symmetry.space_group_name_H-M   'P 1'
#
loop_
_entity.id
_entity.type
_entity.pdbx_description
1 polymer ?
#
loop_
_entity_poly.entity_id
_entity_poly.type
_entity_poly.pdbx_seq_one_letter_code
_entity_poly.pdbx_strand_id
1 'polypeptide(L)'
;MPSEGLFADKDWLISPDAFPISEKFASDLEQLGHRLFVFQRACNQLYQLSFRGKQPEWIAKYLDAGKPAKLVELSRQKIFRDELPRVIRPDLILTEKSYIIAEIDSVPGGIGLTAWLNRTYSTLGQDVIGGETGMLDGFQKVLPNGGDILVSEESATYRPEMIWLVAQLNQHRTSNIEHPTSNWSVVAAENYELQPGHDVYRFFELFDLPNIPKIEALLKLAGEGKVRVTPPIKPFLEEKMWFALFWLKPLREFWRRELGDKYFLKLHDVIPYTWLLDPTPLPQHAVIPRLEIHDWRQAAKFSQKERDLLLKVSGFSPLGWGSRGVALGADLPHSEWERRIEHALDNFAIQPTILQQFHKGSLFEHRYYDGESDEMRAMKGRIRLCPYYFVEGDRVRMRGALTTIVPADKKLIHGMRDGIMVPTRIDTASGRRP
;
A
#
# COMPACT_ATOMS: atom_id res chain seq x y z
N MET A 1 -17.23 19.79 1.96
CA MET A 1 -16.92 18.43 2.45
C MET A 1 -18.16 17.86 3.12
N PRO A 2 -18.29 16.52 3.30
CA PRO A 2 -19.34 15.93 4.13
C PRO A 2 -19.28 16.49 5.56
N SER A 3 -20.43 16.57 6.24
CA SER A 3 -20.52 17.14 7.59
C SER A 3 -19.72 16.37 8.64
N GLU A 4 -19.54 15.06 8.46
CA GLU A 4 -18.76 14.18 9.35
C GLU A 4 -17.27 14.11 8.96
N GLY A 5 -16.86 14.83 7.91
CA GLY A 5 -15.51 14.73 7.34
C GLY A 5 -15.25 13.42 6.57
N LEU A 6 -14.01 13.25 6.11
CA LEU A 6 -13.54 12.00 5.46
C LEU A 6 -12.37 11.37 6.23
N PHE A 7 -11.74 12.12 7.13
CA PHE A 7 -10.81 11.62 8.14
C PHE A 7 -11.16 12.26 9.47
N ALA A 8 -11.04 11.50 10.55
CA ALA A 8 -11.11 12.07 11.88
C ALA A 8 -9.86 12.93 12.14
N ASP A 9 -10.05 14.17 12.60
CA ASP A 9 -9.01 15.08 13.10
C ASP A 9 -7.85 15.41 12.12
N LYS A 10 -8.08 15.23 10.81
CA LYS A 10 -7.13 15.57 9.75
C LYS A 10 -7.74 16.53 8.74
N ASP A 11 -7.06 17.65 8.58
CA ASP A 11 -7.29 18.61 7.50
C ASP A 11 -6.20 18.45 6.43
N TRP A 12 -6.49 18.98 5.25
CA TRP A 12 -5.54 19.11 4.14
C TRP A 12 -5.87 20.39 3.36
N LEU A 13 -4.90 20.88 2.59
CA LEU A 13 -5.08 22.05 1.74
C LEU A 13 -5.96 21.69 0.54
N ILE A 14 -7.01 22.49 0.32
CA ILE A 14 -7.95 22.31 -0.78
C ILE A 14 -7.38 22.96 -2.04
N SER A 15 -7.56 22.32 -3.19
CA SER A 15 -7.24 22.86 -4.50
C SER A 15 -8.50 22.95 -5.36
N PRO A 16 -8.61 23.91 -6.29
CA PRO A 16 -9.64 23.89 -7.33
C PRO A 16 -9.31 22.90 -8.45
N ASP A 17 -8.04 22.49 -8.60
CA ASP A 17 -7.57 21.70 -9.74
C ASP A 17 -7.14 20.29 -9.32
N ALA A 18 -7.65 19.28 -10.03
CA ALA A 18 -7.12 17.92 -9.93
C ALA A 18 -5.69 17.88 -10.51
N PHE A 19 -4.87 16.96 -10.01
CA PHE A 19 -3.49 16.84 -10.45
C PHE A 19 -3.41 16.30 -11.89
N PRO A 20 -2.87 17.05 -12.87
CA PRO A 20 -2.84 16.63 -14.26
C PRO A 20 -1.74 15.61 -14.55
N ILE A 21 -2.08 14.56 -15.31
CA ILE A 21 -1.11 13.65 -15.92
C ILE A 21 -1.40 13.47 -17.41
N SER A 22 -0.35 13.15 -18.19
CA SER A 22 -0.52 12.83 -19.62
C SER A 22 -1.29 11.51 -19.82
N GLU A 23 -1.99 11.37 -20.96
CA GLU A 23 -2.65 10.12 -21.38
C GLU A 23 -1.69 8.93 -21.40
N LYS A 24 -0.45 9.14 -21.88
CA LYS A 24 0.59 8.11 -21.88
C LYS A 24 0.89 7.62 -20.47
N PHE A 25 1.03 8.54 -19.51
CA PHE A 25 1.30 8.18 -18.13
C PHE A 25 0.09 7.46 -17.49
N ALA A 26 -1.13 7.90 -17.78
CA ALA A 26 -2.34 7.20 -17.36
C ALA A 26 -2.40 5.76 -17.89
N SER A 27 -2.05 5.53 -19.16
CA SER A 27 -1.98 4.18 -19.75
C SER A 27 -0.89 3.31 -19.10
N ASP A 28 0.27 3.90 -18.78
CA ASP A 28 1.34 3.21 -18.06
C ASP A 28 0.91 2.82 -16.64
N LEU A 29 0.13 3.67 -15.95
CA LEU A 29 -0.47 3.37 -14.65
C LEU A 29 -1.54 2.28 -14.74
N GLU A 30 -2.41 2.27 -15.75
CA GLU A 30 -3.38 1.18 -15.95
C GLU A 30 -2.67 -0.17 -16.07
N GLN A 31 -1.58 -0.24 -16.84
CA GLN A 31 -0.79 -1.46 -17.00
C GLN A 31 -0.03 -1.86 -15.72
N LEU A 32 0.35 -0.89 -14.87
CA LEU A 32 1.00 -1.19 -13.59
C LEU A 32 0.11 -2.05 -12.70
N GLY A 33 -1.21 -1.80 -12.67
CA GLY A 33 -2.15 -2.57 -11.85
C GLY A 33 -2.07 -4.08 -12.12
N HIS A 34 -2.10 -4.48 -13.38
CA HIS A 34 -1.96 -5.90 -13.74
C HIS A 34 -0.58 -6.46 -13.37
N ARG A 35 0.50 -5.70 -13.55
CA ARG A 35 1.86 -6.14 -13.16
C ARG A 35 1.96 -6.39 -11.65
N LEU A 36 1.38 -5.51 -10.84
CA LEU A 36 1.37 -5.65 -9.38
C LEU A 36 0.52 -6.83 -8.90
N PHE A 37 -0.61 -7.10 -9.56
CA PHE A 37 -1.41 -8.28 -9.27
C PHE A 37 -0.64 -9.58 -9.56
N VAL A 38 0.03 -9.67 -10.71
CA VAL A 38 0.88 -10.82 -11.04
C VAL A 38 2.06 -10.94 -10.07
N PHE A 39 2.62 -9.82 -9.61
CA PHE A 39 3.65 -9.80 -8.58
C PHE A 39 3.16 -10.34 -7.24
N GLN A 40 2.01 -9.88 -6.71
CA GLN A 40 1.43 -10.41 -5.48
C GLN A 40 1.10 -11.91 -5.58
N ARG A 41 0.61 -12.36 -6.75
CA ARG A 41 0.40 -13.78 -7.02
C ARG A 41 1.72 -14.57 -6.94
N ALA A 42 2.80 -14.06 -7.55
CA ALA A 42 4.12 -14.66 -7.50
C ALA A 42 4.69 -14.69 -6.06
N CYS A 43 4.49 -13.63 -5.26
CA CYS A 43 4.83 -13.61 -3.83
C CYS A 43 4.10 -14.73 -3.06
N ASN A 44 2.78 -14.85 -3.25
CA ASN A 44 1.98 -15.92 -2.65
C ASN A 44 2.50 -17.32 -3.04
N GLN A 45 2.84 -17.51 -4.31
CA GLN A 45 3.39 -18.77 -4.79
C GLN A 45 4.78 -19.07 -4.23
N LEU A 46 5.67 -18.07 -4.15
CA LEU A 46 7.02 -18.25 -3.61
C LEU A 46 6.98 -18.65 -2.14
N TYR A 47 6.16 -17.97 -1.33
CA TYR A 47 5.92 -18.34 0.06
C TYR A 47 5.44 -19.79 0.17
N GLN A 48 4.43 -20.16 -0.62
CA GLN A 48 3.89 -21.52 -0.62
C GLN A 48 4.88 -22.59 -1.00
N LEU A 49 5.73 -22.33 -2.00
CA LEU A 49 6.77 -23.27 -2.39
C LEU A 49 7.84 -23.38 -1.31
N SER A 50 8.19 -22.28 -0.66
CA SER A 50 9.20 -22.27 0.41
C SER A 50 8.75 -23.09 1.62
N PHE A 51 7.56 -22.86 2.17
CA PHE A 51 7.13 -23.62 3.37
C PHE A 51 6.86 -25.11 3.08
N ARG A 52 6.64 -25.48 1.81
CA ARG A 52 6.48 -26.88 1.37
C ARG A 52 7.81 -27.55 0.98
N GLY A 53 8.96 -26.90 1.18
CA GLY A 53 10.28 -27.45 0.86
C GLY A 53 10.58 -27.54 -0.65
N LYS A 54 9.86 -26.79 -1.50
CA LYS A 54 10.06 -26.74 -2.96
C LYS A 54 10.87 -25.53 -3.42
N GLN A 55 11.13 -24.60 -2.51
CA GLN A 55 12.03 -23.46 -2.62
C GLN A 55 12.79 -23.36 -1.29
N PRO A 56 13.90 -22.59 -1.19
CA PRO A 56 14.64 -22.46 0.05
C PRO A 56 13.74 -22.08 1.23
N GLU A 57 13.83 -22.84 2.33
CA GLU A 57 12.96 -22.69 3.51
C GLU A 57 13.13 -21.36 4.23
N TRP A 58 14.31 -20.74 4.11
CA TRP A 58 14.60 -19.46 4.76
C TRP A 58 13.66 -18.34 4.31
N ILE A 59 13.08 -18.43 3.10
CA ILE A 59 12.15 -17.41 2.59
C ILE A 59 10.90 -17.37 3.46
N ALA A 60 10.22 -18.51 3.65
CA ALA A 60 9.07 -18.61 4.53
C ALA A 60 9.47 -18.30 5.98
N LYS A 61 10.62 -18.81 6.45
CA LYS A 61 11.13 -18.49 7.80
C LYS A 61 11.24 -16.99 8.05
N TYR A 62 11.78 -16.23 7.10
CA TYR A 62 11.93 -14.78 7.23
C TYR A 62 10.58 -14.06 7.17
N LEU A 63 9.70 -14.49 6.26
CA LEU A 63 8.36 -13.93 6.14
C LEU A 63 7.45 -14.29 7.32
N ASP A 64 7.73 -15.37 8.06
CA ASP A 64 6.98 -15.79 9.26
C ASP A 64 7.54 -15.18 10.56
N ALA A 65 8.72 -14.54 10.52
CA ALA A 65 9.35 -13.94 11.69
C ALA A 65 8.42 -12.93 12.38
N GLY A 66 8.39 -13.00 13.72
CA GLY A 66 7.58 -12.13 14.58
C GLY A 66 6.09 -12.44 14.64
N LYS A 67 5.59 -13.38 13.82
CA LYS A 67 4.16 -13.67 13.72
C LYS A 67 3.73 -14.78 14.69
N PRO A 68 2.53 -14.68 15.28
CA PRO A 68 1.97 -15.77 16.08
C PRO A 68 1.84 -17.06 15.27
N ALA A 69 2.27 -18.18 15.85
CA ALA A 69 2.23 -19.49 15.17
C ALA A 69 0.84 -19.85 14.64
N LYS A 70 -0.20 -19.58 15.45
CA LYS A 70 -1.61 -19.81 15.07
C LYS A 70 -2.03 -19.01 13.83
N LEU A 71 -1.54 -17.78 13.68
CA LEU A 71 -1.83 -16.95 12.51
C LEU A 71 -1.10 -17.50 11.27
N VAL A 72 0.15 -17.92 11.42
CA VAL A 72 0.92 -18.56 10.34
C VAL A 72 0.21 -19.84 9.88
N GLU A 73 -0.17 -20.71 10.81
CA GLU A 73 -0.92 -21.94 10.52
C GLU A 73 -2.25 -21.68 9.81
N LEU A 74 -3.03 -20.70 10.30
CA LEU A 74 -4.28 -20.27 9.67
C LEU A 74 -4.03 -19.81 8.23
N SER A 75 -3.04 -18.96 7.99
CA SER A 75 -2.73 -18.42 6.65
C SER A 75 -2.32 -19.48 5.62
N ARG A 76 -1.84 -20.65 6.08
CA ARG A 76 -1.41 -21.78 5.25
C ARG A 76 -2.54 -22.76 4.93
N GLN A 77 -3.74 -22.58 5.51
CA GLN A 77 -4.88 -23.45 5.25
C GLN A 77 -5.27 -23.42 3.76
N LYS A 78 -5.74 -24.57 3.26
CA LYS A 78 -6.08 -24.77 1.84
C LYS A 78 -7.12 -23.76 1.35
N ILE A 79 -8.06 -23.35 2.20
CA ILE A 79 -9.12 -22.39 1.86
C ILE A 79 -8.57 -21.03 1.43
N PHE A 80 -7.44 -20.60 2.01
CA PHE A 80 -6.82 -19.32 1.67
C PHE A 80 -5.80 -19.43 0.54
N ARG A 81 -5.45 -20.64 0.09
CA ARG A 81 -4.29 -20.89 -0.80
C ARG A 81 -4.20 -19.91 -1.96
N ASP A 82 -5.30 -19.72 -2.67
CA ASP A 82 -5.34 -18.94 -3.91
C ASP A 82 -5.95 -17.53 -3.71
N GLU A 83 -6.40 -17.20 -2.49
CA GLU A 83 -6.92 -15.87 -2.19
C GLU A 83 -5.81 -14.81 -2.18
N LEU A 84 -6.10 -13.65 -2.77
CA LEU A 84 -5.23 -12.47 -2.86
C LEU A 84 -6.03 -11.21 -2.49
N PRO A 85 -5.37 -10.11 -2.10
CA PRO A 85 -6.03 -8.82 -1.93
C PRO A 85 -6.81 -8.42 -3.19
N ARG A 86 -8.04 -7.91 -3.00
CA ARG A 86 -8.89 -7.43 -4.09
C ARG A 86 -8.72 -5.95 -4.43
N VAL A 87 -8.02 -5.23 -3.58
CA VAL A 87 -7.64 -3.84 -3.78
C VAL A 87 -6.12 -3.78 -3.68
N ILE A 88 -5.48 -3.15 -4.66
CA ILE A 88 -4.04 -2.94 -4.69
C ILE A 88 -3.81 -1.44 -4.79
N ARG A 89 -3.08 -0.87 -3.81
CA ARG A 89 -2.67 0.54 -3.83
C ARG A 89 -1.16 0.63 -3.65
N PRO A 90 -0.38 0.88 -4.72
CA PRO A 90 1.00 1.27 -4.54
C PRO A 90 1.08 2.74 -4.16
N ASP A 91 2.07 3.09 -3.35
CA ASP A 91 2.45 4.48 -3.10
C ASP A 91 3.58 4.84 -4.06
N LEU A 92 3.31 5.70 -5.05
CA LEU A 92 4.26 6.06 -6.10
C LEU A 92 4.88 7.42 -5.82
N ILE A 93 6.21 7.48 -5.69
CA ILE A 93 6.93 8.75 -5.63
C ILE A 93 7.27 9.18 -7.05
N LEU A 94 6.74 10.32 -7.50
CA LEU A 94 7.06 10.83 -8.83
C LEU A 94 8.49 11.37 -8.86
N THR A 95 9.23 11.03 -9.91
CA THR A 95 10.64 11.42 -10.14
C THR A 95 10.76 12.11 -11.50
N GLU A 96 11.95 12.57 -11.87
CA GLU A 96 12.14 13.36 -13.09
C GLU A 96 11.84 12.56 -14.36
N LYS A 97 12.04 11.24 -14.30
CA LYS A 97 11.91 10.33 -15.44
C LYS A 97 10.62 9.51 -15.43
N SER A 98 10.12 9.14 -14.25
CA SER A 98 8.95 8.27 -14.08
C SER A 98 8.51 8.28 -12.61
N TYR A 99 8.32 7.12 -11.98
CA TYR A 99 7.99 6.96 -10.58
C TYR A 99 8.78 5.80 -9.94
N ILE A 100 8.85 5.81 -8.62
CA ILE A 100 9.38 4.71 -7.81
C ILE A 100 8.27 4.23 -6.87
N ILE A 101 8.11 2.92 -6.73
CA ILE A 101 7.18 2.32 -5.79
C ILE A 101 7.80 2.37 -4.39
N ALA A 102 7.23 3.15 -3.49
CA ALA A 102 7.69 3.24 -2.10
C ALA A 102 7.22 2.04 -1.26
N GLU A 103 5.97 1.61 -1.48
CA GLU A 103 5.34 0.46 -0.86
C GLU A 103 4.08 0.02 -1.64
N ILE A 104 3.55 -1.16 -1.30
CA ILE A 104 2.26 -1.66 -1.77
C ILE A 104 1.42 -1.94 -0.52
N ASP A 105 0.30 -1.24 -0.39
CA ASP A 105 -0.59 -1.38 0.75
C ASP A 105 -1.57 -2.55 0.53
N SER A 106 -1.73 -3.37 1.57
CA SER A 106 -2.66 -4.51 1.57
C SER A 106 -4.02 -4.16 2.16
N VAL A 107 -4.11 -3.12 3.00
CA VAL A 107 -5.35 -2.61 3.62
C VAL A 107 -5.48 -1.10 3.34
N PRO A 108 -5.64 -0.70 2.07
CA PRO A 108 -5.48 0.69 1.69
C PRO A 108 -6.61 1.58 2.18
N GLY A 109 -6.27 2.58 3.01
CA GLY A 109 -7.11 3.75 3.26
C GLY A 109 -7.21 4.71 2.06
N GLY A 110 -8.04 5.73 2.17
CA GLY A 110 -8.28 6.75 1.15
C GLY A 110 -9.29 6.36 0.08
N ILE A 111 -9.95 5.20 0.18
CA ILE A 111 -10.92 4.72 -0.81
C ILE A 111 -12.14 5.65 -0.85
N GLY A 112 -12.77 5.88 0.30
CA GLY A 112 -13.94 6.75 0.42
C GLY A 112 -13.60 8.22 0.15
N LEU A 113 -12.43 8.68 0.63
CA LEU A 113 -11.92 10.01 0.28
C LEU A 113 -11.80 10.20 -1.23
N THR A 114 -11.12 9.27 -1.90
CA THR A 114 -10.87 9.38 -3.35
C THR A 114 -12.17 9.31 -4.13
N ALA A 115 -13.12 8.48 -3.71
CA ALA A 115 -14.46 8.43 -4.29
C ALA A 115 -15.20 9.79 -4.16
N TRP A 116 -15.16 10.41 -2.99
CA TRP A 116 -15.76 11.74 -2.78
C TRP A 116 -15.10 12.84 -3.61
N LEU A 117 -13.76 12.83 -3.68
CA LEU A 117 -12.98 13.76 -4.49
C LEU A 117 -13.29 13.57 -5.98
N ASN A 118 -13.29 12.33 -6.47
CA ASN A 118 -13.63 12.00 -7.84
C ASN A 118 -15.00 12.54 -8.23
N ARG A 119 -16.03 12.29 -7.40
CA ARG A 119 -17.37 12.82 -7.61
C ARG A 119 -17.38 14.35 -7.67
N THR A 120 -16.76 14.99 -6.68
CA THR A 120 -16.71 16.45 -6.57
C THR A 120 -16.07 17.09 -7.81
N TYR A 121 -14.91 16.60 -8.23
CA TYR A 121 -14.15 17.18 -9.34
C TYR A 121 -14.74 16.81 -10.71
N SER A 122 -15.40 15.65 -10.84
CA SER A 122 -16.17 15.30 -12.04
C SER A 122 -17.34 16.27 -12.24
N THR A 123 -18.07 16.62 -11.18
CA THR A 123 -19.14 17.63 -11.24
C THR A 123 -18.63 19.01 -11.64
N LEU A 124 -17.36 19.32 -11.31
CA LEU A 124 -16.67 20.53 -11.77
C LEU A 124 -16.14 20.42 -13.21
N GLY A 125 -16.46 19.34 -13.95
CA GLY A 125 -16.10 19.15 -15.35
C GLY A 125 -14.67 18.66 -15.60
N GLN A 126 -13.99 18.13 -14.58
CA GLN A 126 -12.61 17.64 -14.72
C GLN A 126 -12.58 16.14 -15.03
N ASP A 127 -11.73 15.75 -15.99
CA ASP A 127 -11.57 14.36 -16.44
C ASP A 127 -10.70 13.53 -15.46
N VAL A 128 -11.25 13.26 -14.27
CA VAL A 128 -10.56 12.50 -13.21
C VAL A 128 -10.50 11.01 -13.53
N ILE A 129 -9.40 10.36 -13.15
CA ILE A 129 -9.23 8.91 -13.33
C ILE A 129 -10.36 8.16 -12.61
N GLY A 130 -11.07 7.32 -13.36
CA GLY A 130 -12.22 6.55 -12.87
C GLY A 130 -13.56 7.30 -12.89
N GLY A 131 -13.56 8.59 -13.22
CA GLY A 131 -14.76 9.43 -13.23
C GLY A 131 -15.47 9.49 -11.87
N GLU A 132 -16.75 9.87 -11.88
CA GLU A 132 -17.57 10.07 -10.68
C GLU A 132 -17.75 8.78 -9.85
N THR A 133 -17.98 7.63 -10.50
CA THR A 133 -18.41 6.40 -9.82
C THR A 133 -17.34 5.33 -9.73
N GLY A 134 -16.19 5.48 -10.40
CA GLY A 134 -15.22 4.40 -10.57
C GLY A 134 -14.81 3.71 -9.26
N MET A 135 -14.50 4.49 -8.22
CA MET A 135 -14.13 3.95 -6.91
C MET A 135 -15.27 3.15 -6.24
N LEU A 136 -16.52 3.60 -6.39
CA LEU A 136 -17.71 2.89 -5.89
C LEU A 136 -17.92 1.59 -6.66
N ASP A 137 -17.87 1.65 -7.99
CA ASP A 137 -18.01 0.49 -8.88
C ASP A 137 -16.95 -0.57 -8.58
N GLY A 138 -15.70 -0.12 -8.34
CA GLY A 138 -14.59 -0.98 -7.96
C GLY A 138 -14.83 -1.65 -6.60
N PHE A 139 -15.18 -0.87 -5.57
CA PHE A 139 -15.37 -1.42 -4.23
C PHE A 139 -16.56 -2.39 -4.15
N GLN A 140 -17.63 -2.14 -4.91
CA GLN A 140 -18.73 -3.09 -5.03
C GLN A 140 -18.26 -4.47 -5.51
N LYS A 141 -17.23 -4.57 -6.37
CA LYS A 141 -16.67 -5.87 -6.80
C LYS A 141 -15.84 -6.56 -5.71
N VAL A 142 -15.42 -5.84 -4.67
CA VAL A 142 -14.74 -6.41 -3.50
C VAL A 142 -15.74 -7.22 -2.66
N LEU A 143 -16.91 -6.64 -2.40
CA LEU A 143 -18.03 -7.24 -1.66
C LEU A 143 -19.31 -7.23 -2.54
N PRO A 144 -19.42 -8.13 -3.54
CA PRO A 144 -20.47 -8.08 -4.57
C PRO A 144 -21.89 -8.28 -4.04
N ASN A 145 -22.03 -8.88 -2.87
CA ASN A 145 -23.31 -9.21 -2.25
C ASN A 145 -23.67 -8.25 -1.11
N GLY A 146 -22.90 -7.18 -0.90
CA GLY A 146 -22.91 -6.47 0.38
C GLY A 146 -21.97 -7.12 1.38
N GLY A 147 -21.95 -6.59 2.60
CA GLY A 147 -21.11 -7.11 3.67
C GLY A 147 -20.67 -6.05 4.66
N ASP A 148 -19.81 -6.46 5.59
CA ASP A 148 -19.38 -5.63 6.70
C ASP A 148 -17.93 -5.16 6.50
N ILE A 149 -17.72 -3.84 6.59
CA ILE A 149 -16.40 -3.24 6.67
C ILE A 149 -16.02 -3.13 8.15
N LEU A 150 -15.04 -3.92 8.59
CA LEU A 150 -14.59 -3.92 9.98
C LEU A 150 -13.43 -2.96 10.17
N VAL A 151 -13.65 -1.88 10.91
CA VAL A 151 -12.62 -0.87 11.21
C VAL A 151 -12.19 -1.02 12.66
N SER A 152 -10.92 -1.33 12.93
CA SER A 152 -10.38 -1.37 14.29
C SER A 152 -10.13 0.03 14.85
N GLU A 153 -9.92 0.12 16.16
CA GLU A 153 -9.50 1.34 16.83
C GLU A 153 -8.15 1.87 16.32
N GLU A 154 -7.18 1.00 16.00
CA GLU A 154 -5.90 1.42 15.39
C GLU A 154 -6.13 2.13 14.04
N SER A 155 -7.21 1.79 13.34
CA SER A 155 -7.59 2.38 12.05
C SER A 155 -8.73 3.41 12.14
N ALA A 156 -9.11 3.84 13.35
CA ALA A 156 -10.29 4.68 13.59
C ALA A 156 -10.31 6.00 12.80
N THR A 157 -9.14 6.58 12.49
CA THR A 157 -9.02 7.80 11.68
C THR A 157 -9.68 7.68 10.30
N TYR A 158 -9.76 6.46 9.75
CA TYR A 158 -10.35 6.18 8.43
C TYR A 158 -11.84 5.80 8.53
N ARG A 159 -12.41 5.67 9.73
CA ARG A 159 -13.82 5.30 9.91
C ARG A 159 -14.78 6.25 9.14
N PRO A 160 -14.59 7.58 9.14
CA PRO A 160 -15.50 8.48 8.42
C PRO A 160 -15.56 8.23 6.90
N GLU A 161 -14.42 7.98 6.24
CA GLU A 161 -14.45 7.68 4.81
C GLU A 161 -15.15 6.35 4.50
N MET A 162 -15.04 5.35 5.38
CA MET A 162 -15.72 4.07 5.20
C MET A 162 -17.23 4.22 5.40
N ILE A 163 -17.66 5.02 6.37
CA ILE A 163 -19.09 5.34 6.60
C ILE A 163 -19.65 6.03 5.36
N TRP A 164 -18.94 7.04 4.84
CA TRP A 164 -19.35 7.74 3.63
C TRP A 164 -19.45 6.78 2.43
N LEU A 165 -18.43 5.92 2.24
CA LEU A 165 -18.39 4.92 1.16
C LEU A 165 -19.62 4.01 1.20
N VAL A 166 -19.91 3.44 2.38
CA VAL A 166 -21.07 2.56 2.59
C VAL A 166 -22.39 3.28 2.37
N ALA A 167 -22.53 4.51 2.85
CA ALA A 167 -23.73 5.32 2.61
C ALA A 167 -23.96 5.53 1.10
N GLN A 168 -22.91 5.78 0.33
CA GLN A 168 -23.01 5.92 -1.12
C GLN A 168 -23.33 4.59 -1.81
N LEU A 169 -22.69 3.49 -1.45
CA LEU A 169 -22.98 2.16 -2.02
C LEU A 169 -24.44 1.74 -1.78
N ASN A 170 -24.99 2.02 -0.59
CA ASN A 170 -26.38 1.70 -0.26
C ASN A 170 -27.40 2.62 -0.98
N GLN A 171 -27.02 3.85 -1.31
CA GLN A 171 -27.87 4.79 -2.07
C GLN A 171 -27.83 4.50 -3.58
N HIS A 172 -26.63 4.27 -4.11
CA HIS A 172 -26.39 3.94 -5.51
C HIS A 172 -26.65 2.44 -5.76
N ARG A 173 -27.84 1.92 -5.40
CA ARG A 173 -28.27 0.55 -5.72
C ARG A 173 -28.15 0.31 -7.22
N THR A 174 -26.96 -0.06 -7.67
CA THR A 174 -26.78 -0.70 -8.96
C THR A 174 -27.55 -2.00 -8.81
N SER A 175 -28.56 -2.14 -9.65
CA SER A 175 -29.35 -3.35 -9.78
C SER A 175 -28.42 -4.47 -10.25
N ASN A 176 -27.67 -5.05 -9.32
CA ASN A 176 -27.18 -6.40 -9.50
C ASN A 176 -28.45 -7.25 -9.53
N ILE A 177 -28.92 -7.59 -10.74
CA ILE A 177 -30.20 -8.28 -10.98
C ILE A 177 -30.26 -9.60 -10.21
N GLU A 178 -29.11 -10.17 -9.84
CA GLU A 178 -28.97 -11.39 -9.05
C GLU A 178 -29.12 -11.19 -7.53
N HIS A 179 -28.87 -9.98 -6.99
CA HIS A 179 -28.84 -9.70 -5.54
C HIS A 179 -29.52 -8.38 -5.17
N PRO A 180 -30.87 -8.34 -5.09
CA PRO A 180 -31.67 -7.12 -4.89
C PRO A 180 -31.50 -6.41 -3.54
N THR A 181 -30.73 -7.00 -2.62
CA THR A 181 -30.65 -6.60 -1.20
C THR A 181 -29.22 -6.48 -0.68
N SER A 182 -28.24 -6.16 -1.52
CA SER A 182 -26.88 -5.90 -1.05
C SER A 182 -26.86 -4.72 -0.08
N ASN A 183 -26.62 -5.01 1.19
CA ASN A 183 -26.47 -4.01 2.25
C ASN A 183 -25.01 -4.01 2.69
N TRP A 184 -24.40 -2.83 2.68
CA TRP A 184 -23.09 -2.62 3.29
C TRP A 184 -23.24 -1.99 4.68
N SER A 185 -22.36 -2.35 5.59
CA SER A 185 -22.27 -1.75 6.92
C SER A 185 -20.82 -1.46 7.30
N VAL A 186 -20.62 -0.48 8.18
CA VAL A 186 -19.33 -0.25 8.85
C VAL A 186 -19.50 -0.64 10.31
N VAL A 187 -18.66 -1.55 10.80
CA VAL A 187 -18.73 -2.08 12.17
C VAL A 187 -17.37 -1.93 12.85
N ALA A 188 -17.37 -1.68 14.15
CA ALA A 188 -16.15 -1.76 14.95
C ALA A 188 -15.66 -3.21 14.99
N ALA A 189 -14.39 -3.44 14.68
CA ALA A 189 -13.82 -4.80 14.63
C ALA A 189 -13.89 -5.49 16.00
N GLU A 190 -13.71 -4.72 17.07
CA GLU A 190 -13.66 -5.13 18.48
C GLU A 190 -14.99 -5.73 18.95
N ASN A 191 -16.10 -5.24 18.38
CA ASN A 191 -17.46 -5.61 18.76
C ASN A 191 -18.14 -6.50 17.71
N TYR A 192 -17.41 -6.96 16.70
CA TYR A 192 -18.02 -7.63 15.57
C TYR A 192 -18.72 -8.94 15.95
N GLU A 193 -19.95 -9.07 15.46
CA GLU A 193 -20.76 -10.28 15.53
C GLU A 193 -21.23 -10.61 14.10
N LEU A 194 -20.92 -11.82 13.66
CA LEU A 194 -21.16 -12.23 12.28
C LEU A 194 -22.64 -12.14 11.91
N GLN A 195 -22.92 -11.43 10.83
CA GLN A 195 -24.24 -11.43 10.21
C GLN A 195 -24.35 -12.57 9.19
N PRO A 196 -25.43 -13.37 9.22
CA PRO A 196 -25.62 -14.45 8.25
C PRO A 196 -25.57 -13.95 6.80
N GLY A 197 -24.70 -14.55 5.98
CA GLY A 197 -24.59 -14.23 4.56
C GLY A 197 -23.77 -12.98 4.22
N HIS A 198 -23.18 -12.30 5.21
CA HIS A 198 -22.29 -11.16 4.97
C HIS A 198 -20.84 -11.61 4.85
N ASP A 199 -20.19 -11.21 3.76
CA ASP A 199 -18.73 -11.25 3.64
C ASP A 199 -18.12 -10.03 4.35
N VAL A 200 -16.85 -10.14 4.72
CA VAL A 200 -16.13 -9.12 5.49
C VAL A 200 -15.03 -8.48 4.65
N TYR A 201 -15.03 -7.15 4.61
CA TYR A 201 -13.84 -6.38 4.28
C TYR A 201 -13.11 -5.99 5.57
N ARG A 202 -11.93 -6.57 5.83
CA ARG A 202 -11.13 -6.17 6.99
C ARG A 202 -10.43 -4.85 6.72
N PHE A 203 -10.68 -3.86 7.57
CA PHE A 203 -9.95 -2.61 7.64
C PHE A 203 -9.21 -2.51 8.97
N PHE A 204 -8.35 -3.50 9.18
CA PHE A 204 -7.41 -3.61 10.28
C PHE A 204 -6.19 -4.42 9.82
N GLU A 205 -5.06 -4.15 10.44
CA GLU A 205 -3.78 -4.81 10.17
C GLU A 205 -3.66 -6.14 10.93
N LEU A 206 -2.96 -7.12 10.37
CA LEU A 206 -2.88 -8.45 11.02
C LEU A 206 -2.01 -8.45 12.29
N PHE A 207 -1.14 -7.45 12.49
CA PHE A 207 -0.43 -7.30 13.77
C PHE A 207 -1.36 -6.83 14.90
N ASP A 208 -2.52 -6.24 14.56
CA ASP A 208 -3.47 -5.64 15.49
C ASP A 208 -4.47 -6.68 16.05
N LEU A 209 -4.44 -7.92 15.55
CA LEU A 209 -5.31 -9.00 16.02
C LEU A 209 -5.35 -9.17 17.56
N PRO A 210 -4.24 -9.03 18.32
CA PRO A 210 -4.29 -9.10 19.79
C PRO A 210 -5.18 -8.04 20.45
N ASN A 211 -5.43 -6.92 19.77
CA ASN A 211 -6.27 -5.82 20.27
C ASN A 211 -7.75 -5.96 19.86
N ILE A 212 -8.14 -7.03 19.16
CA ILE A 212 -9.50 -7.26 18.67
C ILE A 212 -10.09 -8.50 19.38
N PRO A 213 -10.77 -8.35 20.54
CA PRO A 213 -11.06 -9.48 21.44
C PRO A 213 -11.92 -10.59 20.84
N LYS A 214 -12.85 -10.25 19.94
CA LYS A 214 -13.79 -11.19 19.31
C LYS A 214 -13.29 -11.78 17.99
N ILE A 215 -12.09 -11.43 17.54
CA ILE A 215 -11.63 -11.75 16.18
C ILE A 215 -11.49 -13.25 15.92
N GLU A 216 -11.21 -14.03 16.95
CA GLU A 216 -11.02 -15.48 16.87
C GLU A 216 -12.23 -16.22 16.29
N ALA A 217 -13.45 -15.76 16.59
CA ALA A 217 -14.66 -16.33 16.03
C ALA A 217 -14.72 -16.11 14.50
N LEU A 218 -14.39 -14.90 14.04
CA LEU A 218 -14.32 -14.57 12.62
C LEU A 218 -13.23 -15.40 11.91
N LEU A 219 -12.02 -15.47 12.49
CA LEU A 219 -10.90 -16.24 11.93
C LEU A 219 -11.24 -17.73 11.79
N LYS A 220 -11.91 -18.30 12.79
CA LYS A 220 -12.38 -19.69 12.74
C LYS A 220 -13.39 -19.90 11.60
N LEU A 221 -14.40 -19.05 11.50
CA LEU A 221 -15.43 -19.16 10.47
C LEU A 221 -14.85 -18.95 9.06
N ALA A 222 -13.86 -18.07 8.93
CA ALA A 222 -13.11 -17.88 7.68
C ALA A 222 -12.32 -19.15 7.30
N GLY A 223 -11.65 -19.78 8.29
CA GLY A 223 -10.94 -21.05 8.08
C GLY A 223 -11.87 -22.22 7.71
N GLU A 224 -13.11 -22.20 8.20
CA GLU A 224 -14.18 -23.15 7.85
C GLU A 224 -14.85 -22.83 6.49
N GLY A 225 -14.50 -21.71 5.85
CA GLY A 225 -15.09 -21.27 4.58
C GLY A 225 -16.54 -20.78 4.69
N LYS A 226 -17.00 -20.44 5.91
CA LYS A 226 -18.37 -19.97 6.18
C LYS A 226 -18.56 -18.48 5.95
N VAL A 227 -17.48 -17.72 6.02
CA VAL A 227 -17.43 -16.28 5.75
C VAL A 227 -16.18 -15.99 4.97
N ARG A 228 -16.28 -15.12 3.97
CA ARG A 228 -15.09 -14.64 3.27
C ARG A 228 -14.56 -13.38 3.94
N VAL A 229 -13.25 -13.33 4.17
CA VAL A 229 -12.55 -12.14 4.65
C VAL A 229 -11.59 -11.67 3.57
N THR A 230 -11.74 -10.43 3.11
CA THR A 230 -10.83 -9.78 2.16
C THR A 230 -10.34 -8.44 2.72
N PRO A 231 -9.08 -8.03 2.53
CA PRO A 231 -7.95 -8.83 2.07
C PRO A 231 -7.75 -10.11 2.92
N PRO A 232 -7.13 -11.17 2.36
CA PRO A 232 -7.04 -12.46 3.04
C PRO A 232 -6.16 -12.41 4.30
N ILE A 233 -6.33 -13.36 5.21
CA ILE A 233 -5.54 -13.51 6.44
C ILE A 233 -4.16 -14.11 6.10
N LYS A 234 -3.32 -13.32 5.44
CA LYS A 234 -1.98 -13.71 4.94
C LYS A 234 -0.95 -12.64 5.32
N PRO A 235 -0.40 -12.70 6.55
CA PRO A 235 0.51 -11.65 7.03
C PRO A 235 1.79 -11.58 6.19
N PHE A 236 2.22 -12.70 5.59
CA PHE A 236 3.37 -12.70 4.70
C PHE A 236 3.17 -11.85 3.43
N LEU A 237 1.94 -11.54 2.99
CA LEU A 237 1.71 -10.67 1.83
C LEU A 237 1.83 -9.18 2.18
N GLU A 238 1.76 -8.83 3.46
CA GLU A 238 1.85 -7.44 3.98
C GLU A 238 3.32 -7.00 4.18
N GLU A 239 4.28 -7.88 3.87
CA GLU A 239 5.71 -7.71 4.11
C GLU A 239 6.39 -6.75 3.11
N LYS A 240 7.05 -5.72 3.61
CA LYS A 240 7.97 -4.89 2.79
C LYS A 240 9.18 -5.69 2.27
N MET A 241 9.50 -6.81 2.94
CA MET A 241 10.55 -7.76 2.55
C MET A 241 10.47 -8.22 1.10
N TRP A 242 9.27 -8.25 0.50
CA TRP A 242 9.11 -8.65 -0.90
C TRP A 242 9.95 -7.81 -1.86
N PHE A 243 10.22 -6.54 -1.55
CA PHE A 243 11.09 -5.72 -2.39
C PHE A 243 12.54 -6.19 -2.30
N ALA A 244 13.02 -6.60 -1.13
CA ALA A 244 14.36 -7.17 -1.00
C ALA A 244 14.47 -8.53 -1.72
N LEU A 245 13.47 -9.40 -1.54
CA LEU A 245 13.41 -10.71 -2.20
C LEU A 245 13.34 -10.59 -3.73
N PHE A 246 12.70 -9.53 -4.25
CA PHE A 246 12.67 -9.24 -5.69
C PHE A 246 14.07 -9.04 -6.28
N TRP A 247 14.98 -8.41 -5.52
CA TRP A 247 16.34 -8.11 -5.95
C TRP A 247 17.36 -9.23 -5.74
N LEU A 248 17.03 -10.26 -4.96
CA LEU A 248 17.95 -11.37 -4.69
C LEU A 248 18.25 -12.18 -5.95
N LYS A 249 19.54 -12.28 -6.29
CA LYS A 249 20.03 -12.99 -7.47
C LYS A 249 19.52 -14.44 -7.58
N PRO A 250 19.49 -15.26 -6.50
CA PRO A 250 18.96 -16.63 -6.56
C PRO A 250 17.49 -16.72 -6.95
N LEU A 251 16.70 -15.67 -6.71
CA LEU A 251 15.26 -15.63 -7.00
C LEU A 251 14.95 -15.05 -8.39
N ARG A 252 15.96 -14.54 -9.13
CA ARG A 252 15.77 -13.87 -10.41
C ARG A 252 15.02 -14.71 -11.44
N GLU A 253 15.40 -15.99 -11.61
CA GLU A 253 14.75 -16.86 -12.60
C GLU A 253 13.33 -17.25 -12.17
N PHE A 254 13.07 -17.34 -10.86
CA PHE A 254 11.69 -17.48 -10.36
C PHE A 254 10.85 -16.27 -10.78
N TRP A 255 11.33 -15.04 -10.53
CA TRP A 255 10.61 -13.82 -10.89
C TRP A 255 10.39 -13.71 -12.40
N ARG A 256 11.40 -13.96 -13.22
CA ARG A 256 11.26 -13.94 -14.69
C ARG A 256 10.23 -14.94 -15.19
N ARG A 257 10.18 -16.13 -14.62
CA ARG A 257 9.19 -17.16 -14.99
C ARG A 257 7.77 -16.78 -14.57
N GLU A 258 7.56 -16.40 -13.31
CA GLU A 258 6.20 -16.15 -12.78
C GLU A 258 5.60 -14.82 -13.26
N LEU A 259 6.44 -13.81 -13.51
CA LEU A 259 6.02 -12.49 -14.00
C LEU A 259 6.02 -12.44 -15.54
N GLY A 260 6.87 -13.22 -16.19
CA GLY A 260 7.27 -12.99 -17.58
C GLY A 260 8.31 -11.86 -17.71
N ASP A 261 9.21 -11.97 -18.68
CA ASP A 261 10.35 -11.05 -18.85
C ASP A 261 9.92 -9.58 -18.97
N LYS A 262 8.83 -9.30 -19.69
CA LYS A 262 8.32 -7.94 -19.87
C LYS A 262 7.89 -7.30 -18.54
N TYR A 263 7.15 -8.02 -17.70
CA TYR A 263 6.68 -7.46 -16.42
C TYR A 263 7.80 -7.40 -15.39
N PHE A 264 8.69 -8.40 -15.37
CA PHE A 264 9.88 -8.38 -14.54
C PHE A 264 10.74 -7.14 -14.80
N LEU A 265 11.07 -6.85 -16.06
CA LEU A 265 11.87 -5.66 -16.41
C LEU A 265 11.17 -4.35 -16.02
N LYS A 266 9.86 -4.25 -16.27
CA LYS A 266 9.09 -3.04 -15.91
C LYS A 266 8.99 -2.82 -14.41
N LEU A 267 8.85 -3.88 -13.61
CA LEU A 267 8.87 -3.77 -12.16
C LEU A 267 10.27 -3.49 -11.64
N HIS A 268 11.30 -4.06 -12.25
CA HIS A 268 12.70 -3.79 -11.91
C HIS A 268 13.10 -2.33 -12.12
N ASP A 269 12.49 -1.63 -13.08
CA ASP A 269 12.72 -0.19 -13.30
C ASP A 269 12.15 0.69 -12.18
N VAL A 270 11.10 0.24 -11.48
CA VAL A 270 10.31 1.08 -10.55
C VAL A 270 10.33 0.60 -9.10
N ILE A 271 10.67 -0.66 -8.82
CA ILE A 271 10.93 -1.17 -7.46
C ILE A 271 12.35 -0.76 -7.08
N PRO A 272 12.57 0.06 -6.03
CA PRO A 272 13.89 0.52 -5.65
C PRO A 272 14.76 -0.64 -5.16
N TYR A 273 16.08 -0.55 -5.36
CA TYR A 273 17.01 -1.57 -4.86
C TYR A 273 16.87 -1.70 -3.34
N THR A 274 16.66 -2.93 -2.87
CA THR A 274 16.33 -3.19 -1.48
C THR A 274 17.15 -4.38 -0.99
N TRP A 275 17.71 -4.28 0.21
CA TRP A 275 18.48 -5.30 0.91
C TRP A 275 17.70 -5.82 2.12
N LEU A 276 17.97 -7.08 2.49
CA LEU A 276 17.62 -7.65 3.79
C LEU A 276 18.74 -7.33 4.77
N LEU A 277 18.44 -6.79 5.95
CA LEU A 277 19.42 -6.61 7.03
C LEU A 277 19.67 -7.90 7.80
N ASP A 278 19.94 -8.96 7.04
CA ASP A 278 20.27 -10.28 7.56
C ASP A 278 21.68 -10.23 8.18
N PRO A 279 21.84 -10.52 9.49
CA PRO A 279 23.13 -10.48 10.18
C PRO A 279 24.01 -11.71 9.91
N THR A 280 23.59 -12.64 9.04
CA THR A 280 24.38 -13.83 8.70
C THR A 280 25.76 -13.44 8.15
N PRO A 281 26.87 -13.94 8.75
CA PRO A 281 28.22 -13.64 8.28
C PRO A 281 28.44 -14.05 6.82
N LEU A 282 29.07 -13.16 6.05
CA LEU A 282 29.41 -13.44 4.65
C LEU A 282 30.70 -14.28 4.56
N PRO A 283 30.84 -15.15 3.54
CA PRO A 283 32.13 -15.75 3.20
C PRO A 283 33.18 -14.68 2.93
N GLN A 284 34.45 -14.92 3.29
CA GLN A 284 35.56 -13.94 3.24
C GLN A 284 35.77 -13.17 1.91
N HIS A 285 35.26 -13.69 0.79
CA HIS A 285 35.37 -13.08 -0.54
C HIS A 285 34.06 -12.42 -1.03
N ALA A 286 33.00 -12.45 -0.22
CA ALA A 286 31.69 -11.92 -0.58
C ALA A 286 31.47 -10.52 0.02
N VAL A 287 30.62 -9.75 -0.66
CA VAL A 287 30.20 -8.41 -0.25
C VAL A 287 28.69 -8.26 -0.41
N ILE A 288 28.11 -7.32 0.34
CA ILE A 288 26.74 -6.85 0.15
C ILE A 288 26.71 -6.01 -1.15
N PRO A 289 26.02 -6.45 -2.21
CA PRO A 289 26.14 -5.83 -3.53
C PRO A 289 25.74 -4.35 -3.51
N ARG A 290 26.46 -3.52 -4.29
CA ARG A 290 26.27 -2.07 -4.45
C ARG A 290 26.62 -1.21 -3.24
N LEU A 291 26.74 -1.81 -2.05
CA LEU A 291 27.28 -1.15 -0.87
C LEU A 291 28.77 -1.48 -0.69
N GLU A 292 29.23 -2.59 -1.28
CA GLU A 292 30.62 -3.06 -1.24
C GLU A 292 31.17 -3.22 0.19
N ILE A 293 30.29 -3.57 1.14
CA ILE A 293 30.62 -3.86 2.53
C ILE A 293 30.57 -5.36 2.82
N HIS A 294 31.36 -5.82 3.77
CA HIS A 294 31.42 -7.23 4.17
C HIS A 294 30.53 -7.56 5.40
N ASP A 295 30.22 -6.55 6.21
CA ASP A 295 29.40 -6.66 7.42
C ASP A 295 28.48 -5.41 7.51
N TRP A 296 27.22 -5.60 7.89
CA TRP A 296 26.25 -4.52 8.06
C TRP A 296 26.70 -3.45 9.07
N ARG A 297 27.55 -3.78 10.04
CA ARG A 297 28.16 -2.81 10.97
C ARG A 297 29.07 -1.80 10.28
N GLN A 298 29.51 -2.09 9.05
CA GLN A 298 30.20 -1.09 8.23
C GLN A 298 29.22 -0.03 7.69
N ALA A 299 27.97 -0.41 7.41
CA ALA A 299 26.93 0.55 7.02
C ALA A 299 26.64 1.57 8.13
N ALA A 300 26.79 1.18 9.41
CA ALA A 300 26.66 2.09 10.55
C ALA A 300 27.66 3.26 10.50
N LYS A 301 28.81 3.07 9.83
CA LYS A 301 29.91 4.03 9.70
C LYS A 301 29.85 4.90 8.44
N PHE A 302 28.86 4.69 7.58
CA PHE A 302 28.68 5.50 6.36
C PHE A 302 28.60 6.99 6.70
N SER A 303 29.11 7.86 5.84
CA SER A 303 28.88 9.30 5.95
C SER A 303 27.44 9.67 5.59
N GLN A 304 27.01 10.88 5.91
CA GLN A 304 25.65 11.36 5.58
C GLN A 304 25.34 11.27 4.06
N LYS A 305 26.36 11.45 3.21
CA LYS A 305 26.22 11.38 1.74
C LYS A 305 26.07 9.94 1.22
N GLU A 306 26.53 8.95 1.98
CA GLU A 306 26.43 7.54 1.64
C GLU A 306 25.11 6.92 2.14
N ARG A 307 24.29 7.69 2.87
CA ARG A 307 23.06 7.24 3.53
C ARG A 307 21.79 7.73 2.84
N ASP A 308 21.79 7.84 1.51
CA ASP A 308 20.55 7.92 0.72
C ASP A 308 19.84 6.55 0.73
N LEU A 309 19.46 6.13 1.94
CA LEU A 309 19.00 4.80 2.29
C LEU A 309 17.87 4.94 3.32
N LEU A 310 16.77 4.23 3.07
CA LEU A 310 15.62 4.11 3.95
C LEU A 310 15.72 2.81 4.75
N LEU A 311 15.73 2.93 6.07
CA LEU A 311 15.53 1.80 6.96
C LEU A 311 14.03 1.62 7.17
N LYS A 312 13.50 0.42 6.90
CA LYS A 312 12.07 0.12 7.05
C LYS A 312 11.88 -1.20 7.79
N VAL A 313 11.13 -1.18 8.89
CA VAL A 313 10.65 -2.41 9.52
C VAL A 313 9.75 -3.14 8.51
N SER A 314 9.99 -4.44 8.31
CA SER A 314 9.16 -5.27 7.45
C SER A 314 7.81 -5.57 8.12
N GLY A 315 6.84 -6.06 7.36
CA GLY A 315 5.45 -6.19 7.79
C GLY A 315 5.28 -6.90 9.13
N PHE A 316 4.10 -6.74 9.73
CA PHE A 316 3.78 -7.25 11.07
C PHE A 316 4.43 -6.48 12.25
N SER A 317 4.18 -5.16 12.30
CA SER A 317 4.59 -4.30 13.41
C SER A 317 3.68 -3.08 13.52
N PRO A 318 3.34 -2.60 14.73
CA PRO A 318 2.68 -1.31 14.92
C PRO A 318 3.45 -0.12 14.36
N LEU A 319 4.76 -0.28 14.14
CA LEU A 319 5.60 0.72 13.48
C LEU A 319 5.47 0.69 11.95
N GLY A 320 4.87 -0.36 11.38
CA GLY A 320 4.79 -0.58 9.94
C GLY A 320 3.89 0.40 9.18
N TRP A 321 3.07 1.18 9.90
CA TRP A 321 2.10 2.14 9.35
C TRP A 321 2.49 3.60 9.63
N GLY A 322 2.05 4.52 8.76
CA GLY A 322 2.08 5.96 9.01
C GLY A 322 3.49 6.57 9.09
N SER A 323 4.46 6.01 8.35
CA SER A 323 5.89 6.41 8.35
C SER A 323 6.64 6.25 9.69
N ARG A 324 6.02 5.71 10.75
CA ARG A 324 6.65 5.57 12.09
C ARG A 324 7.86 4.63 12.10
N GLY A 325 7.83 3.60 11.26
CA GLY A 325 8.88 2.60 11.09
C GLY A 325 9.81 2.86 9.90
N VAL A 326 9.80 4.08 9.35
CA VAL A 326 10.66 4.48 8.22
C VAL A 326 11.63 5.56 8.66
N ALA A 327 12.92 5.38 8.40
CA ALA A 327 13.93 6.39 8.67
C ALA A 327 14.85 6.59 7.46
N LEU A 328 15.07 7.85 7.06
CA LEU A 328 16.05 8.21 6.04
C LEU A 328 17.41 8.44 6.69
N GLY A 329 18.40 7.61 6.37
CA GLY A 329 19.71 7.65 7.00
C GLY A 329 20.43 8.99 6.85
N ALA A 330 20.24 9.69 5.72
CA ALA A 330 20.79 11.01 5.47
C ALA A 330 20.20 12.13 6.36
N ASP A 331 19.03 11.91 6.98
CA ASP A 331 18.41 12.89 7.89
C ASP A 331 18.76 12.62 9.37
N LEU A 332 19.43 11.50 9.66
CA LEU A 332 19.75 11.10 11.02
C LEU A 332 21.17 11.53 11.43
N PRO A 333 21.36 11.99 12.68
CA PRO A 333 22.68 12.06 13.30
C PRO A 333 23.41 10.71 13.22
N HIS A 334 24.75 10.73 13.19
CA HIS A 334 25.55 9.50 13.09
C HIS A 334 25.21 8.46 14.15
N SER A 335 25.16 8.88 15.41
CA SER A 335 24.87 8.01 16.56
C SER A 335 23.48 7.37 16.47
N GLU A 336 22.49 8.10 15.97
CA GLU A 336 21.12 7.59 15.83
C GLU A 336 21.01 6.58 14.67
N TRP A 337 21.71 6.81 13.56
CA TRP A 337 21.81 5.85 12.46
C TRP A 337 22.46 4.54 12.91
N GLU A 338 23.62 4.64 13.57
CA GLU A 338 24.35 3.49 14.11
C GLU A 338 23.48 2.67 15.06
N ARG A 339 22.82 3.33 16.03
CA ARG A 339 21.90 2.70 16.97
C ARG A 339 20.78 1.93 16.25
N ARG A 340 20.23 2.49 15.17
CA ARG A 340 19.15 1.85 14.40
C ARG A 340 19.63 0.67 13.58
N ILE A 341 20.84 0.72 13.02
CA ILE A 341 21.46 -0.42 12.33
C ILE A 341 21.69 -1.56 13.31
N GLU A 342 22.34 -1.32 14.45
CA GLU A 342 22.56 -2.37 15.46
C GLU A 342 21.25 -2.96 15.96
N HIS A 343 20.26 -2.12 16.29
CA HIS A 343 18.93 -2.59 16.68
C HIS A 343 18.26 -3.46 15.60
N ALA A 344 18.39 -3.10 14.32
CA ALA A 344 17.84 -3.87 13.22
C ALA A 344 18.51 -5.25 13.07
N LEU A 345 19.84 -5.32 13.28
CA LEU A 345 20.60 -6.56 13.23
C LEU A 345 20.25 -7.48 14.40
N ASP A 346 20.19 -6.94 15.62
CA ASP A 346 19.89 -7.69 16.83
C ASP A 346 18.46 -8.26 16.81
N ASN A 347 17.51 -7.53 16.22
CA ASN A 347 16.11 -7.93 16.18
C ASN A 347 15.70 -8.65 14.90
N PHE A 348 16.59 -8.85 13.92
CA PHE A 348 16.21 -9.35 12.59
C PHE A 348 15.40 -10.65 12.62
N ALA A 349 15.70 -11.55 13.57
CA ALA A 349 15.02 -12.84 13.71
C ALA A 349 13.54 -12.74 14.14
N ILE A 350 13.12 -11.62 14.73
CA ILE A 350 11.77 -11.40 15.24
C ILE A 350 11.09 -10.26 14.48
N GLN A 351 11.82 -9.21 14.13
CA GLN A 351 11.34 -8.06 13.40
C GLN A 351 12.32 -7.76 12.25
N PRO A 352 12.21 -8.50 11.13
CA PRO A 352 13.07 -8.27 9.99
C PRO A 352 12.98 -6.82 9.52
N THR A 353 14.13 -6.26 9.16
CA THR A 353 14.23 -4.89 8.65
C THR A 353 14.82 -4.93 7.26
N ILE A 354 14.29 -4.10 6.37
CA ILE A 354 14.88 -3.87 5.05
C ILE A 354 15.62 -2.54 5.04
N LEU A 355 16.63 -2.47 4.19
CA LEU A 355 17.26 -1.24 3.78
C LEU A 355 16.94 -1.03 2.32
N GLN A 356 16.54 0.17 1.94
CA GLN A 356 16.07 0.46 0.60
C GLN A 356 16.74 1.72 0.09
N GLN A 357 17.14 1.73 -1.18
CA GLN A 357 17.66 2.93 -1.80
C GLN A 357 16.62 4.07 -1.75
N PHE A 358 17.01 5.23 -1.23
CA PHE A 358 16.15 6.41 -1.24
C PHE A 358 16.14 7.04 -2.63
N HIS A 359 14.94 7.40 -3.11
CA HIS A 359 14.78 8.16 -4.33
C HIS A 359 14.08 9.48 -4.01
N LYS A 360 14.76 10.59 -4.32
CA LYS A 360 14.20 11.92 -4.14
C LYS A 360 13.13 12.18 -5.19
N GLY A 361 11.90 12.44 -4.75
CA GLY A 361 10.81 12.81 -5.66
C GLY A 361 11.06 14.14 -6.35
N SER A 362 10.52 14.35 -7.55
CA SER A 362 10.60 15.63 -8.26
C SER A 362 9.71 16.69 -7.62
N LEU A 363 10.04 17.95 -7.90
CA LEU A 363 9.23 19.09 -7.49
C LEU A 363 8.23 19.44 -8.59
N PHE A 364 6.98 19.60 -8.18
CA PHE A 364 5.87 20.03 -9.02
C PHE A 364 5.24 21.25 -8.38
N GLU A 365 4.74 22.16 -9.21
CA GLU A 365 3.99 23.31 -8.73
C GLU A 365 2.50 23.01 -8.84
N HIS A 366 1.74 23.24 -7.77
CA HIS A 366 0.29 23.05 -7.74
C HIS A 366 -0.38 24.14 -6.94
N ARG A 367 -1.58 24.55 -7.35
CA ARG A 367 -2.32 25.62 -6.68
C ARG A 367 -3.16 25.09 -5.53
N TYR A 368 -3.32 25.87 -4.49
CA TYR A 368 -4.23 25.61 -3.38
C TYR A 368 -4.89 26.90 -2.93
N TYR A 369 -6.05 26.77 -2.29
CA TYR A 369 -6.76 27.87 -1.67
C TYR A 369 -6.30 28.02 -0.21
N ASP A 370 -5.79 29.19 0.12
CA ASP A 370 -5.39 29.55 1.49
C ASP A 370 -6.56 30.23 2.21
N GLY A 371 -7.16 29.50 3.15
CA GLY A 371 -8.33 29.98 3.88
C GLY A 371 -8.03 31.11 4.87
N GLU A 372 -6.77 31.32 5.28
CA GLU A 372 -6.42 32.42 6.18
C GLU A 372 -6.32 33.75 5.43
N SER A 373 -5.81 33.72 4.19
CA SER A 373 -5.66 34.92 3.36
C SER A 373 -6.76 35.13 2.32
N ASP A 374 -7.67 34.17 2.13
CA ASP A 374 -8.70 34.18 1.07
C ASP A 374 -8.09 34.34 -0.34
N GLU A 375 -6.96 33.65 -0.58
CA GLU A 375 -6.18 33.78 -1.82
C GLU A 375 -5.79 32.42 -2.41
N MET A 376 -5.63 32.40 -3.73
CA MET A 376 -5.02 31.28 -4.44
C MET A 376 -3.50 31.38 -4.36
N ARG A 377 -2.86 30.34 -3.80
CA ARG A 377 -1.41 30.24 -3.66
C ARG A 377 -0.86 29.05 -4.43
N ALA A 378 0.41 29.11 -4.79
CA ALA A 378 1.12 28.01 -5.43
C ALA A 378 2.08 27.35 -4.43
N MET A 379 2.07 26.02 -4.40
CA MET A 379 3.00 25.21 -3.63
C MET A 379 3.94 24.48 -4.59
N LYS A 380 5.25 24.62 -4.39
CA LYS A 380 6.24 23.69 -4.94
C LYS A 380 6.38 22.52 -3.98
N GLY A 381 5.96 21.35 -4.42
CA GLY A 381 5.90 20.16 -3.57
C GLY A 381 6.34 18.88 -4.26
N ARG A 382 6.59 17.86 -3.44
CA ARG A 382 6.84 16.49 -3.92
C ARG A 382 5.55 15.71 -3.95
N ILE A 383 5.45 14.78 -4.89
CA ILE A 383 4.21 14.06 -5.15
C ILE A 383 4.33 12.59 -4.75
N ARG A 384 3.34 12.16 -3.97
CA ARG A 384 2.95 10.76 -3.83
C ARG A 384 1.62 10.54 -4.55
N LEU A 385 1.65 9.73 -5.60
CA LEU A 385 0.48 9.34 -6.39
C LEU A 385 0.09 7.90 -6.03
N CYS A 386 -1.14 7.70 -5.61
CA CYS A 386 -1.68 6.44 -5.15
C CYS A 386 -2.84 6.00 -6.07
N PRO A 387 -2.57 5.23 -7.15
CA PRO A 387 -3.62 4.66 -7.97
C PRO A 387 -4.31 3.50 -7.22
N TYR A 388 -5.62 3.42 -7.32
CA TYR A 388 -6.42 2.34 -6.73
C TYR A 388 -6.80 1.34 -7.81
N TYR A 389 -6.26 0.14 -7.69
CA TYR A 389 -6.59 -0.96 -8.58
C TYR A 389 -7.54 -1.95 -7.91
N PHE A 390 -8.62 -2.28 -8.59
CA PHE A 390 -9.60 -3.28 -8.14
C PHE A 390 -9.49 -4.53 -9.00
N VAL A 391 -9.50 -5.69 -8.35
CA VAL A 391 -9.51 -7.00 -9.01
C VAL A 391 -10.95 -7.38 -9.30
N GLU A 392 -11.32 -7.35 -10.58
CA GLU A 392 -12.67 -7.57 -11.10
C GLU A 392 -12.68 -8.85 -11.94
N GLY A 393 -12.94 -9.99 -11.30
CA GLY A 393 -12.81 -11.29 -11.94
C GLY A 393 -11.35 -11.60 -12.28
N ASP A 394 -11.04 -11.70 -13.56
CA ASP A 394 -9.69 -11.94 -14.10
C ASP A 394 -8.93 -10.65 -14.48
N ARG A 395 -9.58 -9.49 -14.35
CA ARG A 395 -9.02 -8.18 -14.74
C ARG A 395 -8.66 -7.33 -13.54
N VAL A 396 -7.70 -6.45 -13.74
CA VAL A 396 -7.31 -5.41 -12.78
C VAL A 396 -7.62 -4.07 -13.43
N ARG A 397 -8.38 -3.22 -12.74
CA ARG A 397 -8.85 -1.92 -13.26
C ARG A 397 -8.39 -0.78 -12.36
N MET A 398 -7.83 0.28 -12.93
CA MET A 398 -7.62 1.53 -12.19
C MET A 398 -8.95 2.27 -12.08
N ARG A 399 -9.44 2.46 -10.85
CA ARG A 399 -10.76 3.08 -10.61
C ARG A 399 -10.70 4.45 -9.95
N GLY A 400 -9.50 4.90 -9.63
CA GLY A 400 -9.22 6.22 -9.08
C GLY A 400 -7.73 6.36 -8.82
N ALA A 401 -7.27 7.59 -8.62
CA ALA A 401 -5.91 7.86 -8.20
C ALA A 401 -5.85 9.11 -7.34
N LEU A 402 -5.40 8.95 -6.10
CA LEU A 402 -5.22 10.04 -5.15
C LEU A 402 -3.82 10.61 -5.28
N THR A 403 -3.71 11.93 -5.46
CA THR A 403 -2.44 12.62 -5.45
C THR A 403 -2.30 13.42 -4.15
N THR A 404 -1.24 13.14 -3.39
CA THR A 404 -0.81 13.93 -2.24
C THR A 404 0.43 14.74 -2.62
N ILE A 405 0.36 16.06 -2.47
CA ILE A 405 1.47 16.98 -2.72
C ILE A 405 1.89 17.58 -1.38
N VAL A 406 3.15 17.44 -1.01
CA VAL A 406 3.69 17.96 0.26
C VAL A 406 4.79 19.00 0.00
N PRO A 407 5.00 19.96 0.91
CA PRO A 407 6.02 20.99 0.76
C PRO A 407 7.42 20.45 0.43
N ALA A 408 8.21 21.20 -0.34
CA ALA A 408 9.50 20.77 -0.90
C ALA A 408 10.56 20.35 0.13
N ASP A 409 10.48 20.88 1.35
CA ASP A 409 11.33 20.56 2.51
C ASP A 409 11.04 19.18 3.08
N LYS A 410 9.85 18.61 2.80
CA LYS A 410 9.48 17.27 3.22
C LYS A 410 10.10 16.23 2.30
N LYS A 411 10.75 15.22 2.91
CA LYS A 411 11.37 14.08 2.19
C LYS A 411 10.54 12.80 2.32
N LEU A 412 9.91 12.58 3.47
CA LEU A 412 8.91 11.52 3.65
C LEU A 412 7.53 12.11 3.34
N ILE A 413 6.81 11.47 2.41
CA ILE A 413 5.55 11.98 1.87
C ILE A 413 4.42 11.13 2.43
N HIS A 414 3.67 11.68 3.39
CA HIS A 414 2.45 11.08 3.92
C HIS A 414 1.35 12.16 4.01
N GLY A 415 0.10 11.77 4.32
CA GLY A 415 -0.98 12.72 4.57
C GLY A 415 -0.61 13.62 5.77
N MET A 416 -0.59 14.93 5.55
CA MET A 416 -0.25 15.97 6.52
C MET A 416 -1.17 17.16 6.34
N ARG A 417 -1.31 17.99 7.39
CA ARG A 417 -2.14 19.21 7.36
C ARG A 417 -1.67 20.24 6.33
N ASP A 418 -0.37 20.29 6.08
CA ASP A 418 0.27 21.16 5.09
C ASP A 418 0.31 20.53 3.69
N GLY A 419 -0.28 19.35 3.49
CA GLY A 419 -0.35 18.68 2.19
C GLY A 419 -1.62 19.02 1.41
N ILE A 420 -1.51 19.05 0.08
CA ILE A 420 -2.66 19.10 -0.83
C ILE A 420 -3.08 17.67 -1.16
N MET A 421 -4.37 17.37 -1.06
CA MET A 421 -4.94 16.07 -1.47
C MET A 421 -6.01 16.29 -2.53
N VAL A 422 -5.77 15.77 -3.73
CA VAL A 422 -6.61 15.97 -4.92
C VAL A 422 -6.74 14.67 -5.70
N PRO A 423 -7.82 14.47 -6.47
CA PRO A 423 -7.85 13.39 -7.44
C PRO A 423 -6.86 13.68 -8.57
N THR A 424 -6.53 12.64 -9.34
CA THR A 424 -5.68 12.76 -10.52
C THR A 424 -6.55 12.83 -11.76
N ARG A 425 -6.25 13.74 -12.69
CA ARG A 425 -6.96 13.89 -13.97
C ARG A 425 -6.07 13.66 -15.18
N ILE A 426 -6.69 13.29 -16.29
CA ILE A 426 -6.01 13.21 -17.58
C ILE A 426 -5.99 14.60 -18.21
N ASP A 427 -4.82 15.04 -18.65
CA ASP A 427 -4.66 16.31 -19.33
C ASP A 427 -4.85 16.14 -20.85
N THR A 428 -6.10 16.33 -21.30
CA THR A 428 -6.50 16.25 -22.71
C THR A 428 -5.99 17.44 -23.55
N ALA A 429 -5.39 18.46 -22.91
CA ALA A 429 -4.86 19.65 -23.57
C ALA A 429 -3.58 19.40 -24.39
N SER A 430 -2.95 18.22 -24.29
CA SER A 430 -1.72 17.88 -25.03
C SER A 430 -1.89 17.77 -26.56
N GLY A 431 -3.11 17.91 -27.08
CA GLY A 431 -3.42 18.05 -28.51
C GLY A 431 -3.47 19.49 -29.05
N ARG A 432 -3.35 20.53 -28.22
CA ARG A 432 -3.25 21.93 -28.66
C ARG A 432 -2.01 22.59 -28.05
N ARG A 433 -0.88 22.47 -28.76
CA ARG A 433 0.18 23.46 -28.60
C ARG A 433 -0.28 24.76 -29.27
N PRO A 434 -0.02 25.95 -28.69
CA PRO A 434 0.04 27.16 -29.50
C PRO A 434 1.12 27.03 -30.61
#